data_AF-A0A2J8W954-F1
#
_entry.id   AF-A0A2J8W954-F1
#
_cell.length_a   1.000
_cell.length_b   1.000
_cell.length_c   1.000
_cell.angle_alpha   90.00
_cell.angle_beta   90.00
_cell.angle_gamma   90.00
#
_symmetry.space_group_name_H-M   'P 1'
#
loop_
_entity.id
_entity.type
_entity.pdbx_description
1 polymer ?
#
loop_
_entity_poly.entity_id
_entity_poly.type
_entity_poly.pdbx_seq_one_letter_code
_entity_poly.pdbx_strand_id
1 'polypeptide(L)' 'HRRGVGAGAIAKKKLAEAKYKERGTVLAEDQLAQMSKQLDMFKTNLEEFASKHKQEIRKNPEFRVQFQDMCATIGVDPLA' A
#
# COMPACT_ATOMS: atom_id res chain seq x y z
N HIS A 1 -21.96 30.24 -42.01
CA HIS A 1 -20.85 29.42 -41.49
C HIS A 1 -20.86 29.50 -39.97
N ARG A 2 -21.50 28.56 -39.26
CA ARG A 2 -21.78 28.68 -37.80
C ARG A 2 -21.38 27.40 -37.04
N ARG A 3 -20.29 26.77 -37.47
CA ARG A 3 -19.70 25.56 -36.88
C ARG A 3 -18.33 25.94 -36.30
N GLY A 4 -18.25 26.27 -35.02
CA GLY A 4 -16.94 26.58 -34.40
C GLY A 4 -17.00 26.96 -32.94
N VAL A 5 -18.03 27.68 -32.52
CA VAL A 5 -18.25 28.05 -31.11
C VAL A 5 -18.89 26.86 -30.37
N GLY A 6 -18.05 26.00 -29.80
CA GLY A 6 -18.46 24.84 -29.00
C GLY A 6 -17.51 23.65 -29.14
N ALA A 7 -17.00 23.39 -30.35
CA ALA A 7 -16.06 22.30 -30.60
C ALA A 7 -14.76 22.45 -29.82
N GLY A 8 -14.22 23.68 -29.72
CA GLY A 8 -13.02 23.97 -28.93
C GLY A 8 -13.23 23.81 -27.41
N ALA A 9 -14.42 24.15 -26.90
CA ALA A 9 -14.75 23.97 -25.48
C ALA A 9 -14.92 22.48 -25.14
N ILE A 10 -15.55 21.70 -26.02
CA ILE A 10 -15.69 20.24 -25.89
C ILE A 10 -14.32 19.56 -25.96
N ALA A 11 -13.45 19.98 -26.89
CA ALA A 11 -12.09 19.45 -26.99
C ALA A 11 -11.25 19.78 -25.74
N LYS A 12 -11.32 21.02 -25.23
CA LYS A 12 -10.66 21.41 -23.97
C LYS A 12 -11.18 20.61 -22.78
N LYS A 13 -12.50 20.39 -22.69
CA LYS A 13 -13.12 19.58 -21.63
C LYS A 13 -12.63 18.12 -21.68
N LYS A 14 -12.63 17.49 -22.86
CA LYS A 14 -12.11 16.12 -23.06
C LYS A 14 -10.62 16.02 -22.70
N LEU A 15 -9.82 17.01 -23.06
CA LEU A 15 -8.39 17.04 -22.71
C LEU A 15 -8.19 17.18 -21.19
N ALA A 16 -8.99 18.00 -20.52
CA ALA A 16 -8.95 18.13 -19.07
C ALA A 16 -9.36 16.81 -18.38
N GLU A 17 -10.46 16.19 -18.81
CA GLU A 17 -10.90 14.87 -18.32
C GLU A 17 -9.83 13.79 -18.49
N ALA A 18 -9.17 13.74 -19.66
CA ALA A 18 -8.08 12.81 -19.92
C ALA A 18 -6.89 13.04 -18.95
N LYS A 19 -6.49 14.30 -18.75
CA LYS A 19 -5.42 14.66 -17.79
C LYS A 19 -5.77 14.32 -16.35
N TYR A 20 -7.01 14.54 -15.92
CA TYR A 20 -7.45 14.16 -14.57
C TYR A 20 -7.43 12.64 -14.39
N LYS A 21 -7.87 11.89 -15.41
CA LYS A 21 -7.81 10.42 -15.37
C LYS A 21 -6.38 9.91 -15.27
N GLU A 22 -5.47 10.43 -16.10
CA GLU A 22 -4.05 10.09 -16.07
C GLU A 22 -3.39 10.45 -14.74
N ARG A 23 -3.67 11.63 -14.19
CA ARG A 23 -3.19 12.00 -12.85
C ARG A 23 -3.76 11.08 -11.77
N GLY A 24 -5.02 10.68 -11.90
CA GLY A 24 -5.64 9.71 -10.99
C GLY A 24 -4.97 8.34 -11.04
N THR A 25 -4.58 7.85 -12.22
CA THR A 25 -3.85 6.57 -12.34
C THR A 25 -2.46 6.66 -11.73
N VAL A 26 -1.72 7.75 -11.99
CA VAL A 26 -0.39 7.95 -11.39
C VAL A 26 -0.46 8.01 -9.87
N LEU A 27 -1.44 8.73 -9.30
CA LEU A 27 -1.62 8.78 -7.84
C LEU A 27 -1.94 7.40 -7.24
N ALA A 28 -2.75 6.60 -7.92
CA ALA A 28 -3.05 5.24 -7.48
C ALA A 28 -1.81 4.35 -7.52
N GLU A 29 -1.01 4.45 -8.59
CA GLU A 29 0.26 3.73 -8.73
C GLU A 29 1.27 4.13 -7.65
N ASP A 30 1.43 5.43 -7.39
CA ASP A 30 2.31 5.94 -6.33
C ASP A 30 1.86 5.44 -4.94
N GLN A 31 0.55 5.46 -4.68
CA GLN A 31 0.00 4.96 -3.41
C GLN A 31 0.26 3.47 -3.23
N LEU A 32 0.07 2.67 -4.29
CA LEU A 32 0.38 1.24 -4.28
C LEU A 32 1.87 0.98 -4.04
N ALA A 33 2.76 1.71 -4.72
CA ALA A 33 4.20 1.58 -4.54
C ALA A 33 4.63 1.95 -3.11
N GLN A 34 4.04 3.00 -2.52
CA GLN A 34 4.28 3.36 -1.13
C GLN A 34 3.81 2.27 -0.15
N MET A 35 2.63 1.70 -0.38
CA MET A 35 2.12 0.62 0.48
C MET A 35 3.01 -0.62 0.41
N SER A 36 3.46 -1.02 -0.77
CA SER A 36 4.41 -2.14 -0.93
C SER A 36 5.71 -1.90 -0.15
N LYS A 37 6.28 -0.68 -0.24
CA LYS A 37 7.48 -0.33 0.53
C LYS A 37 7.25 -0.38 2.05
N GLN A 38 6.07 0.05 2.51
CA GLN A 38 5.72 -0.03 3.92
C GLN A 38 5.58 -1.48 4.40
N LEU A 39 5.00 -2.36 3.58
CA LEU A 39 4.92 -3.79 3.87
C LEU A 39 6.32 -4.44 3.95
N ASP A 40 7.21 -4.12 3.02
CA ASP A 40 8.60 -4.63 3.04
C ASP A 40 9.38 -4.18 4.27
N MET A 41 9.24 -2.89 4.64
CA MET A 41 9.84 -2.35 5.86
C MET A 41 9.28 -3.04 7.10
N PHE A 42 7.97 -3.24 7.15
CA PHE A 42 7.33 -3.92 8.27
C PHE A 42 7.79 -5.37 8.39
N LYS A 43 7.90 -6.09 7.27
CA LYS A 43 8.42 -7.46 7.24
C LYS A 43 9.84 -7.53 7.80
N THR A 44 10.73 -6.66 7.34
CA THR A 44 12.12 -6.58 7.84
C THR A 44 12.16 -6.31 9.34
N ASN A 45 11.35 -5.36 9.83
CA ASN A 45 11.28 -5.04 11.25
C ASN A 45 10.72 -6.20 12.08
N LEU A 46 9.76 -6.95 11.54
CA LEU A 46 9.16 -8.10 12.20
C LEU A 46 10.15 -9.27 12.29
N GLU A 47 10.94 -9.51 11.24
CA GLU A 47 12.03 -10.49 11.24
C GLU A 47 13.11 -10.12 12.25
N GLU A 48 13.51 -8.84 12.31
CA GLU A 48 14.47 -8.35 13.30
C GLU A 48 13.93 -8.54 14.73
N PHE A 49 12.67 -8.16 14.96
CA PHE A 49 12.00 -8.34 16.26
C PHE A 49 11.96 -9.82 16.67
N ALA A 50 11.55 -10.71 15.76
CA ALA A 50 11.51 -12.14 16.01
C ALA A 50 12.89 -12.71 16.34
N SER A 51 13.94 -12.24 15.65
CA SER A 51 15.32 -12.67 15.89
C SER A 51 15.81 -12.25 17.28
N LYS A 52 15.53 -11.01 17.68
CA LYS A 52 15.96 -10.42 18.95
C LYS A 52 15.22 -11.02 20.14
N HIS A 53 13.92 -11.28 19.98
CA HIS A 53 13.05 -11.78 21.04
C HIS A 53 12.79 -13.29 20.95
N LYS A 54 13.55 -14.03 20.13
CA LYS A 54 13.37 -15.47 19.87
C LYS A 54 13.20 -16.32 21.13
N GLN A 55 13.99 -16.04 22.18
CA GLN A 55 13.91 -16.78 23.44
C GLN A 55 12.65 -16.45 24.23
N GLU A 56 12.21 -15.20 24.23
CA GLU A 56 10.98 -14.76 24.90
C GLU A 56 9.75 -15.33 24.21
N ILE A 57 9.72 -15.31 22.87
CA ILE A 57 8.65 -15.95 22.06
C ILE A 57 8.56 -17.46 22.38
N ARG A 58 9.71 -18.11 22.60
CA ARG A 58 9.75 -19.56 22.92
C ARG A 58 9.35 -19.85 24.37
N LYS A 59 9.75 -19.02 25.33
CA LYS A 59 9.58 -19.32 26.76
C LYS A 59 8.31 -18.74 27.38
N ASN A 60 7.78 -17.65 26.83
CA ASN A 60 6.59 -16.97 27.35
C ASN A 60 5.38 -17.20 26.41
N PRO A 61 4.38 -18.02 26.83
CA PRO A 61 3.19 -18.28 26.03
C PRO A 61 2.35 -17.04 25.74
N GLU A 62 2.22 -16.11 26.70
CA GLU A 62 1.44 -14.88 26.54
C GLU A 62 2.07 -13.96 25.48
N PHE A 63 3.39 -13.78 25.56
CA PHE A 63 4.13 -13.00 24.56
C PHE A 63 4.09 -13.64 23.18
N ARG A 64 4.07 -14.98 23.10
CA ARG A 64 3.92 -15.70 21.83
C ARG A 64 2.57 -15.41 21.18
N VAL A 65 1.48 -15.42 21.93
CA VAL A 65 0.15 -15.10 21.39
C VAL A 65 0.12 -13.68 20.85
N GLN A 66 0.64 -12.71 21.61
CA GLN A 66 0.73 -11.31 21.16
C GLN A 66 1.54 -11.17 19.87
N PHE A 67 2.67 -11.87 19.76
CA PHE A 67 3.48 -11.90 18.55
C PHE A 67 2.72 -12.52 17.37
N GLN A 68 1.98 -13.61 17.61
CA GLN A 68 1.17 -14.27 16.59
C GLN A 68 0.01 -13.40 16.09
N ASP A 69 -0.69 -12.70 16.98
CA ASP A 69 -1.76 -11.76 16.63
C ASP A 69 -1.23 -10.60 15.77
N MET A 70 -0.04 -10.10 16.09
CA MET A 70 0.65 -9.09 15.28
C MET A 70 0.93 -9.60 13.87
N CYS A 71 1.44 -10.83 13.73
CA CYS A 71 1.70 -11.44 12.43
C CYS A 71 0.40 -11.70 11.63
N ALA A 72 -0.65 -12.20 12.30
CA ALA A 72 -1.95 -12.49 11.70
C ALA A 72 -2.65 -11.24 11.15
N THR A 73 -2.51 -10.09 11.83
CA THR A 73 -3.08 -8.80 11.38
C THR A 73 -2.55 -8.37 10.01
N ILE A 74 -1.32 -8.78 9.67
CA ILE A 74 -0.65 -8.44 8.42
C ILE A 74 -0.87 -9.54 7.36
N GLY A 75 -1.40 -10.69 7.75
CA GLY A 75 -1.52 -11.87 6.89
C GLY A 75 -0.21 -12.65 6.72
N VAL A 76 0.75 -12.48 7.64
CA VAL A 76 2.01 -13.24 7.65
C VAL A 76 1.88 -14.37 8.68
N ASP A 77 2.15 -15.61 8.29
CA ASP A 77 2.19 -16.75 9.21
C ASP A 77 3.55 -16.81 9.93
N PRO A 78 3.60 -16.63 11.26
CA PRO A 78 4.85 -16.70 12.02
C PRO A 78 5.38 -18.13 12.24
N LEU A 79 4.66 -19.16 11.79
CA LEU A 79 5.00 -20.57 12.00
C LEU A 79 5.60 -21.28 10.77
N ALA A 80 5.95 -20.54 9.71
CA ALA A 80 6.69 -21.06 8.55
C ALA A 80 8.20 -21.23 8.81
#